data_AF-W7UZ32-F1
#
_entry.id   AF-W7UZ32-F1
#
_cell.length_a   1.000
_cell.length_b   1.000
_cell.length_c   1.000
_cell.angle_alpha   90.00
_cell.angle_beta   90.00
_cell.angle_gamma   90.00
#
_symmetry.space_group_name_H-M   'P 1'
#
loop_
_entity.id
_entity.type
_entity.pdbx_description
1 polymer ?
#
loop_
_entity_poly.entity_id
_entity_poly.type
_entity_poly.pdbx_seq_one_letter_code
_entity_poly.pdbx_strand_id
1 'polypeptide(L)' 'MQEMDELYKDCPTHTNTYDVEGVQHKVVSHFIGQRDINDVMMDYAFSRVVNEMLHRVPCFDTE' A
#
# COMPACT_ATOMS: atom_id res chain seq x y z
N MET A 1 -12.33 9.99 6.02
CA MET A 1 -12.31 8.79 5.15
C MET A 1 -12.69 9.16 3.71
N GLN A 2 -13.75 9.93 3.50
CA GLN A 2 -14.19 10.44 2.18
C GLN A 2 -13.15 11.29 1.41
N GLU A 3 -12.35 12.10 2.09
CA GLU A 3 -11.37 12.99 1.43
C GLU A 3 -10.22 12.25 0.72
N MET A 4 -9.88 11.03 1.15
CA MET A 4 -8.80 10.25 0.52
C MET A 4 -9.28 9.60 -0.77
N ASP A 5 -10.54 9.16 -0.83
CA ASP A 5 -11.12 8.54 -2.02
C ASP A 5 -11.29 9.53 -3.18
N GLU A 6 -11.52 10.82 -2.88
CA GLU A 6 -11.59 11.88 -3.90
C GLU A 6 -10.21 12.24 -4.46
N LEU A 7 -9.16 12.19 -3.64
CA LEU A 7 -7.80 12.58 -4.03
C LEU A 7 -7.16 11.60 -5.03
N TYR A 8 -7.52 10.32 -4.96
CA TYR A 8 -6.95 9.24 -5.79
C TYR A 8 -7.89 8.76 -6.91
N LYS A 9 -9.02 9.43 -7.11
CA LYS A 9 -10.06 9.06 -8.08
C LYS A 9 -9.56 9.01 -9.53
N ASP A 10 -8.60 9.86 -9.87
CA ASP A 10 -8.05 10.00 -11.23
C ASP A 10 -6.65 9.34 -11.41
N CYS A 11 -6.16 8.59 -10.42
CA CYS A 11 -4.91 7.86 -10.58
C CYS A 11 -5.08 6.71 -11.60
N PRO A 12 -4.21 6.58 -12.61
CA PRO A 12 -4.29 5.46 -13.55
C PRO A 12 -4.14 4.15 -12.78
N THR A 13 -5.19 3.33 -12.77
CA THR A 13 -5.15 2.01 -12.14
C THR A 13 -4.98 0.96 -13.22
N HIS A 14 -3.94 0.13 -13.07
CA HIS A 14 -3.71 -1.03 -13.92
C HIS A 14 -4.02 -2.28 -13.12
N THR A 15 -5.07 -2.98 -13.53
CA THR A 15 -5.47 -4.24 -12.90
C THR A 15 -5.00 -5.40 -13.77
N ASN A 16 -4.17 -6.26 -13.20
CA ASN A 16 -3.75 -7.51 -13.81
C ASN A 16 -4.25 -8.68 -13.00
N THR A 17 -4.63 -9.74 -13.70
CA THR A 17 -5.08 -11.00 -13.09
C THR A 17 -4.06 -12.07 -13.43
N TYR A 18 -3.54 -12.73 -12.39
CA TYR A 18 -2.56 -13.80 -12.51
C TYR A 18 -3.15 -15.08 -11.94
N ASP A 19 -2.85 -16.21 -12.58
CA ASP A 19 -3.14 -17.53 -12.04
C ASP A 19 -1.82 -18.10 -11.49
N VAL A 20 -1.74 -18.25 -10.17
CA VAL A 20 -0.58 -18.82 -9.47
C VAL A 20 -1.09 -20.03 -8.70
N GLU A 21 -0.60 -21.21 -9.07
CA GLU A 21 -0.98 -22.50 -8.44
C GLU A 21 -2.49 -22.78 -8.42
N GLY A 22 -3.23 -22.33 -9.45
CA GLY A 22 -4.69 -22.51 -9.55
C GLY A 22 -5.49 -21.52 -8.70
N VAL A 23 -4.81 -20.56 -8.06
CA VAL A 23 -5.44 -19.46 -7.33
C VAL A 23 -5.33 -18.19 -8.17
N GLN A 24 -6.48 -17.59 -8.44
CA GLN A 24 -6.53 -16.34 -9.18
C GLN A 24 -6.22 -15.15 -8.26
N HIS A 25 -5.12 -14.47 -8.55
CA HIS A 25 -4.69 -13.26 -7.86
C HIS A 25 -4.97 -12.03 -8.71
N LYS A 26 -5.69 -11.06 -8.13
CA LYS A 26 -5.93 -9.76 -8.75
C LYS A 26 -4.95 -8.74 -8.18
N VAL A 27 -4.03 -8.26 -9.00
CA VAL A 27 -3.07 -7.22 -8.64
C VAL A 27 -3.58 -5.89 -9.18
N VAL A 28 -3.89 -4.96 -8.29
CA VAL A 28 -4.34 -3.60 -8.64
C VAL A 28 -3.18 -2.64 -8.41
N SER A 29 -2.53 -2.24 -9.49
CA SER A 29 -1.43 -1.28 -9.48
C SER A 29 -1.98 0.13 -9.62
N HIS A 30 -1.73 0.99 -8.64
CA HIS A 30 -2.06 2.42 -8.72
C HIS A 30 -0.83 3.16 -9.21
N PHE A 31 -0.92 3.82 -10.37
CA PHE A 31 0.16 4.66 -10.86
C PHE A 31 0.17 5.98 -10.09
N ILE A 32 1.23 6.21 -9.32
CA ILE A 32 1.36 7.37 -8.42
C ILE A 32 2.45 8.35 -8.87
N GLY A 33 2.85 8.29 -10.15
CA GLY A 33 3.91 9.11 -10.76
C GLY A 33 5.32 8.52 -10.58
N GLN A 34 6.35 9.30 -10.97
CA GLN A 34 7.75 9.02 -10.62
C GLN A 34 7.93 9.28 -9.12
N ARG A 35 7.62 8.29 -8.28
CA ARG A 35 8.13 8.24 -6.91
C ARG A 35 9.39 7.39 -6.89
N ASP A 36 10.43 7.87 -6.24
CA ASP A 36 11.57 7.04 -5.89
C ASP A 36 11.07 5.90 -4.98
N ILE A 37 11.39 4.67 -5.34
CA ILE A 37 11.00 3.50 -4.56
C ILE A 37 11.59 3.56 -3.14
N ASN A 38 12.76 4.17 -2.97
CA ASN A 38 13.39 4.35 -1.67
C ASN A 38 12.55 5.26 -0.77
N ASP A 39 12.02 6.35 -1.31
CA ASP A 39 11.16 7.27 -0.57
C ASP A 39 9.86 6.57 -0.15
N VAL A 40 9.24 5.81 -1.05
CA VAL A 40 8.01 5.05 -0.75
C VAL A 40 8.26 3.99 0.32
N MET A 41 9.37 3.26 0.24
CA MET A 41 9.74 2.27 1.24
C MET A 41 9.99 2.92 2.61
N MET A 42 10.69 4.05 2.63
CA MET A 42 10.95 4.80 3.87
C MET A 42 9.67 5.34 4.49
N ASP A 43 8.80 5.96 3.70
CA ASP A 43 7.51 6.49 4.17
C ASP A 43 6.63 5.38 4.74
N TYR A 44 6.58 4.22 4.07
CA TYR A 44 5.82 3.07 4.54
C TYR A 44 6.40 2.51 5.85
N ALA A 45 7.72 2.31 5.92
CA ALA A 45 8.38 1.81 7.12
C ALA A 45 8.17 2.75 8.31
N PHE A 46 8.36 4.05 8.11
CA PHE A 46 8.15 5.07 9.14
C PHE A 46 6.68 5.13 9.59
N SER A 47 5.75 5.16 8.64
CA SER A 47 4.32 5.15 8.95
C SER A 47 3.91 3.92 9.74
N ARG A 48 4.46 2.75 9.40
CA ARG A 48 4.19 1.51 10.13
C ARG A 48 4.71 1.58 11.57
N VAL A 49 5.98 1.95 11.77
CA VAL A 49 6.58 2.08 13.11
C VAL A 49 5.82 3.08 13.98
N VAL A 50 5.46 4.25 13.44
CA VAL A 50 4.69 5.25 14.17
C VAL A 50 3.30 4.73 14.54
N ASN A 51 2.61 4.05 13.62
CA ASN A 51 1.30 3.49 13.92
C ASN A 51 1.38 2.33 14.93
N GLU A 52 2.45 1.54 14.94
CA GLU A 52 2.72 0.53 15.96
C GLU A 52 2.94 1.18 17.34
N MET A 53 3.78 2.22 17.43
CA MET A 53 3.99 2.99 18.67
C MET A 53 2.68 3.62 19.20
N LEU A 54 1.82 4.09 18.30
CA LEU A 54 0.52 4.67 18.63
C LEU A 54 -0.57 3.63 18.84
N HIS A 55 -0.26 2.32 18.77
CA HIS A 55 -1.20 1.21 18.92
C HIS A 55 -2.40 1.29 17.95
N ARG A 56 -2.19 1.86 16.76
CA ARG A 56 -3.20 2.01 15.70
C ARG A 56 -3.21 0.83 14.73
N VAL A 57 -2.12 0.08 14.68
CA VAL A 57 -2.00 -1.19 13.96
C VAL A 57 -1.44 -2.24 14.94
N PRO A 58 -1.68 -3.54 14.70
CA PRO A 58 -1.12 -4.60 15.53
C PRO A 58 0.41 -4.50 15.55
N CYS A 59 1.00 -4.43 16.74
CA CYS A 59 2.42 -4.63 16.93
C CYS A 59 2.73 -6.11 16.69
N PHE A 60 3.68 -6.40 15.81
CA PHE A 60 4.27 -7.74 15.76
C PHE A 60 5.30 -7.81 16.87
N ASP A 61 4.96 -8.48 17.96
CA ASP A 61 5.94 -8.87 18.96
C ASP A 61 6.95 -9.78 18.28
N THR A 62 8.14 -9.26 18.01
CA THR A 62 9.29 -10.08 17.63
C THR A 62 9.89 -10.54 18.95
N GLU A 63 9.65 -11.82 19.27
CA GLU A 63 10.33 -12.54 20.35
C GLU A 63 11.86 -12.52 20.18
#